data_AF-A0A5M3YXB6-F1
#
_entry.id   AF-A0A5M3YXB6-F1
#
_cell.length_a   1.000
_cell.length_b   1.000
_cell.length_c   1.000
_cell.angle_alpha   90.00
_cell.angle_beta   90.00
_cell.angle_gamma   90.00
#
_symmetry.space_group_name_H-M   'P 1'
#
loop_
_entity.id
_entity.type
_entity.pdbx_description
1 polymer ?
#
loop_
_entity_poly.entity_id
_entity_poly.type
_entity_poly.pdbx_seq_one_letter_code
_entity_poly.pdbx_strand_id
1 'polypeptide(L)'
;MSFYRLGRGVPTLPLVKASLPRGVVSPRHVGKRGMATANSKKKEFLCILPDKPDALNLRKQVRPAHLEDIKPLVTSGRVVAGGAMVERHPEEGEGVPFKGSMMIYTGESIEDVRETLMKDIYAKSGVWDLEKAQIIPFISAIREPLAKN
;
A
#
# COMPACT_ATOMS: atom_id res chain seq x y z
N MET A 1 -75.95 -18.18 -33.10
CA MET A 1 -75.75 -18.51 -31.66
C MET A 1 -76.42 -17.40 -30.86
N SER A 2 -77.66 -17.51 -30.42
CA SER A 2 -78.28 -18.47 -29.50
C SER A 2 -77.90 -18.27 -28.03
N PHE A 3 -78.84 -17.64 -27.32
CA PHE A 3 -79.36 -17.98 -25.99
C PHE A 3 -78.62 -17.60 -24.67
N TYR A 4 -79.29 -16.70 -23.91
CA TYR A 4 -79.82 -16.87 -22.53
C TYR A 4 -78.89 -17.04 -21.28
N ARG A 5 -79.02 -16.06 -20.34
CA ARG A 5 -79.67 -16.18 -19.00
C ARG A 5 -78.84 -16.37 -17.71
N LEU A 6 -79.36 -15.70 -16.66
CA LEU A 6 -79.21 -15.84 -15.18
C LEU A 6 -77.87 -15.40 -14.57
N GLY A 7 -77.79 -14.67 -13.44
CA GLY A 7 -78.77 -14.30 -12.41
C GLY A 7 -78.35 -14.82 -11.02
N ARG A 8 -78.52 -13.98 -9.99
CA ARG A 8 -78.47 -14.24 -8.51
C ARG A 8 -77.05 -14.30 -7.91
N GLY A 9 -76.74 -13.76 -6.73
CA GLY A 9 -77.50 -13.11 -5.67
C GLY A 9 -76.52 -12.66 -4.56
N VAL A 10 -76.95 -11.71 -3.72
CA VAL A 10 -76.20 -11.15 -2.57
C VAL A 10 -76.32 -12.09 -1.36
N PRO A 11 -75.30 -12.18 -0.49
CA PRO A 11 -75.56 -11.82 0.92
C PRO A 11 -74.40 -11.08 1.61
N THR A 12 -74.78 -10.33 2.64
CA THR A 12 -74.00 -9.39 3.46
C THR A 12 -73.43 -9.99 4.77
N LEU A 13 -72.43 -9.29 5.34
CA LEU A 13 -71.93 -9.22 6.74
C LEU A 13 -70.77 -10.17 7.15
N PRO A 14 -69.93 -9.84 8.17
CA PRO A 14 -69.90 -8.64 9.04
C PRO A 14 -68.54 -7.92 9.14
N LEU A 15 -68.58 -6.74 9.78
CA LEU A 15 -67.43 -5.95 10.23
C LEU A 15 -66.85 -6.56 11.53
N VAL A 16 -65.56 -6.92 11.55
CA VAL A 16 -64.83 -7.26 12.78
C VAL A 16 -63.56 -6.41 12.87
N LYS A 17 -63.45 -5.63 13.94
CA LYS A 17 -62.25 -4.89 14.34
C LYS A 17 -61.20 -5.87 14.88
N ALA A 18 -59.95 -5.74 14.46
CA ALA A 18 -58.81 -6.27 15.20
C ALA A 18 -57.67 -5.25 15.21
N SER A 19 -57.36 -4.75 16.41
CA SER A 19 -56.24 -3.86 16.69
C SER A 19 -54.91 -4.61 16.58
N LEU A 20 -53.92 -4.03 15.89
CA LEU A 20 -52.55 -4.56 15.85
C LEU A 20 -51.85 -4.38 17.21
N PRO A 21 -51.11 -5.37 17.72
CA PRO A 21 -50.33 -5.22 18.94
C PRO A 21 -49.11 -4.33 18.70
N ARG A 22 -48.82 -3.46 19.67
CA ARG A 22 -47.58 -2.66 19.70
C ARG A 22 -46.39 -3.60 19.82
N GLY A 23 -45.57 -3.66 18.77
CA GLY A 23 -44.30 -4.36 18.76
C GLY A 23 -43.32 -3.76 19.76
N VAL A 24 -42.74 -4.62 20.59
CA VAL A 24 -41.63 -4.35 21.49
C VAL A 24 -40.40 -3.92 20.67
N VAL A 25 -39.86 -2.73 20.95
CA VAL A 25 -38.65 -2.23 20.29
C VAL A 25 -37.43 -2.84 20.97
N SER A 26 -36.71 -3.70 20.25
CA SER A 26 -35.40 -4.22 20.69
C SER A 26 -34.35 -3.10 20.64
N PRO A 27 -33.49 -2.92 21.67
CA PRO A 27 -32.47 -1.91 21.63
C PRO A 27 -31.37 -2.33 20.64
N ARG A 28 -31.31 -1.64 19.50
CA ARG A 28 -30.15 -1.71 18.59
C ARG A 28 -28.92 -1.26 19.38
N HIS A 29 -28.04 -2.19 19.70
CA HIS A 29 -26.68 -1.87 20.10
C HIS A 29 -25.97 -1.27 18.89
N VAL A 30 -25.93 0.06 18.82
CA VAL A 30 -24.98 0.78 17.95
C VAL A 30 -23.60 0.59 18.59
N GLY A 31 -23.00 -0.56 18.31
CA GLY A 31 -21.58 -0.78 18.58
C GLY A 31 -20.81 0.24 17.74
N LYS A 32 -20.21 1.24 18.41
CA LYS A 32 -19.18 2.08 17.79
C LYS A 32 -18.09 1.14 17.31
N ARG A 33 -18.00 0.91 15.98
CA ARG A 33 -16.84 0.28 15.36
C ARG A 33 -15.66 1.25 15.56
N GLY A 34 -14.94 1.11 16.66
CA GLY A 34 -13.58 1.62 16.73
C GLY A 34 -12.78 0.82 15.70
N MET A 35 -12.22 1.49 14.69
CA MET A 35 -11.10 0.89 13.97
C MET A 35 -9.99 0.72 15.00
N ALA A 36 -9.80 -0.50 15.47
CA ALA A 36 -8.52 -0.86 16.05
C ALA A 36 -7.48 -0.55 14.97
N THR A 37 -6.63 0.46 15.21
CA THR A 37 -5.36 0.54 14.49
C THR A 37 -4.63 -0.73 14.89
N ALA A 38 -4.75 -1.77 14.06
CA ALA A 38 -3.92 -2.93 14.21
C ALA A 38 -2.49 -2.41 14.20
N ASN A 39 -1.79 -2.55 15.33
CA ASN A 39 -0.37 -2.25 15.40
C ASN A 39 0.32 -3.38 14.62
N SER A 40 0.20 -3.32 13.29
CA SER A 40 0.79 -4.28 12.39
C SER A 40 2.29 -4.26 12.68
N LYS A 41 2.84 -5.42 13.02
CA LYS A 41 4.28 -5.51 13.23
C LYS A 41 4.96 -5.23 11.89
N LYS A 42 5.56 -4.04 11.76
CA LYS A 42 6.39 -3.69 10.61
C LYS A 42 7.49 -4.74 10.45
N LYS A 43 7.65 -5.26 9.24
CA LYS A 43 8.68 -6.22 8.82
C LYS A 43 9.69 -5.52 7.92
N GLU A 44 10.90 -6.03 7.84
CA GLU A 44 11.90 -5.50 6.92
C GLU A 44 11.83 -6.19 5.55
N PHE A 45 12.16 -5.44 4.51
CA PHE A 45 12.23 -5.91 3.13
C PHE A 45 13.47 -5.36 2.45
N LEU A 46 14.32 -6.27 1.95
CA LEU A 46 15.44 -5.95 1.09
C LEU A 46 14.91 -5.63 -0.30
N CYS A 47 15.25 -4.44 -0.81
CA CYS A 47 14.91 -3.99 -2.15
C CYS A 47 16.19 -3.88 -2.98
N ILE A 48 16.28 -4.68 -4.04
CA ILE A 48 17.35 -4.60 -5.03
C ILE A 48 16.77 -3.90 -6.25
N LEU A 49 17.31 -2.73 -6.58
CA LEU A 49 16.73 -1.79 -7.53
C LEU A 49 17.77 -1.45 -8.61
N PRO A 50 17.93 -2.27 -9.64
CA PRO A 50 18.84 -1.99 -10.74
C PRO A 50 18.47 -0.66 -11.42
N ASP A 51 19.46 0.07 -11.91
CA ASP A 51 19.20 1.18 -12.81
C ASP A 51 18.87 0.66 -14.21
N LYS A 52 18.08 1.41 -14.98
CA LYS A 52 17.95 1.15 -16.42
C LYS A 52 19.27 1.43 -17.15
N PRO A 53 19.48 0.82 -18.32
CA PRO A 53 20.56 1.23 -19.23
C PRO A 53 20.54 2.75 -19.45
N ASP A 54 21.72 3.36 -19.50
CA ASP A 54 21.93 4.80 -19.77
C ASP A 54 21.26 5.78 -18.78
N ALA A 55 20.83 5.31 -17.61
CA ALA A 55 20.17 6.15 -16.60
C ALA A 55 21.11 7.10 -15.82
N LEU A 56 22.43 7.06 -16.05
CA LEU A 56 23.42 7.76 -15.24
C LEU A 56 23.18 9.28 -15.16
N ASN A 57 22.93 9.92 -16.29
CA ASN A 57 22.72 11.38 -16.34
C ASN A 57 21.45 11.77 -15.59
N LEU A 58 20.35 11.05 -15.84
CA LEU A 58 19.08 11.28 -15.17
C LEU A 58 19.20 11.03 -13.65
N ARG A 59 19.86 9.95 -13.25
CA ARG A 59 20.14 9.64 -11.84
C ARG A 59 20.87 10.79 -11.17
N LYS A 60 21.96 11.30 -11.76
CA LYS A 60 22.70 12.46 -11.21
C LYS A 60 21.81 13.69 -11.08
N GLN A 61 20.98 13.96 -12.08
CA GLN A 61 20.06 15.09 -12.10
C GLN A 61 19.01 15.03 -10.97
N VAL A 62 18.38 13.88 -10.75
CA VAL A 62 17.28 13.74 -9.77
C VAL A 62 17.74 13.25 -8.39
N ARG A 63 19.01 12.84 -8.24
CA ARG A 63 19.59 12.36 -6.98
C ARG A 63 19.40 13.32 -5.79
N PRO A 64 19.56 14.65 -5.93
CA PRO A 64 19.30 15.56 -4.83
C PRO A 64 17.85 15.44 -4.32
N ALA A 65 16.86 15.40 -5.22
CA ALA A 65 15.46 15.22 -4.85
C ALA A 65 15.20 13.86 -4.19
N HIS A 66 15.78 12.77 -4.72
CA HIS A 66 15.71 11.44 -4.10
C HIS A 66 16.20 11.46 -2.64
N LEU A 67 17.35 12.11 -2.39
CA LEU A 67 17.92 12.21 -1.06
C LEU A 67 17.11 13.12 -0.12
N GLU A 68 16.42 14.14 -0.63
CA GLU A 68 15.49 14.94 0.19
C GLU A 68 14.22 14.15 0.53
N ASP A 69 13.62 13.47 -0.45
CA ASP A 69 12.39 12.68 -0.28
C ASP A 69 12.59 11.51 0.69
N ILE A 70 13.80 10.96 0.79
CA ILE A 70 14.09 9.83 1.68
C ILE A 70 14.25 10.21 3.14
N LYS A 71 14.62 11.46 3.46
CA LYS A 71 14.82 11.93 4.84
C LYS A 71 13.61 11.64 5.75
N PRO A 72 12.37 12.04 5.41
CA PRO A 72 11.21 11.72 6.25
C PRO A 72 10.94 10.21 6.37
N LEU A 73 11.32 9.42 5.36
CA LEU A 73 11.20 7.96 5.41
C LEU A 73 12.22 7.35 6.40
N VAL A 74 13.43 7.91 6.48
CA VAL A 74 14.41 7.54 7.50
C VAL A 74 13.92 7.94 8.89
N THR A 75 13.45 9.18 9.06
CA THR A 75 12.93 9.67 10.36
C THR A 75 11.75 8.85 10.88
N SER A 76 10.85 8.39 9.99
CA SER A 76 9.70 7.56 10.37
C SER A 76 10.03 6.06 10.52
N GLY A 77 11.29 5.67 10.28
CA GLY A 77 11.73 4.28 10.25
C GLY A 77 11.22 3.48 9.06
N ARG A 78 10.60 4.13 8.05
CA ARG A 78 10.13 3.47 6.82
C ARG A 78 11.29 2.99 5.95
N VAL A 79 12.43 3.68 6.01
CA VAL A 79 13.72 3.28 5.43
C VAL A 79 14.75 3.20 6.55
N VAL A 80 15.47 2.09 6.63
CA VAL A 80 16.36 1.81 7.77
C VAL A 80 17.79 1.46 7.34
N ALA A 81 18.02 1.30 6.03
CA ALA A 81 19.34 1.27 5.39
C ALA A 81 19.16 1.60 3.90
N GLY A 82 20.17 2.20 3.26
CA GLY A 82 20.11 2.53 1.85
C GLY A 82 21.47 2.91 1.27
N GLY A 83 21.72 2.54 0.02
CA GLY A 83 22.99 2.82 -0.65
C GLY A 83 22.95 2.58 -2.15
N ALA A 84 23.95 3.11 -2.84
CA ALA A 84 24.16 2.82 -4.25
C ALA A 84 24.79 1.44 -4.43
N MET A 85 24.27 0.66 -5.37
CA MET A 85 25.02 -0.46 -5.95
C MET A 85 25.92 0.12 -7.03
N VAL A 86 27.18 -0.32 -7.07
CA VAL A 86 28.19 0.16 -8.02
C VAL A 86 28.81 -1.01 -8.77
N GLU A 87 29.26 -0.79 -10.00
CA GLU A 87 29.98 -1.82 -10.77
C GLU A 87 31.34 -2.15 -10.16
N ARG A 88 31.99 -1.14 -9.58
CA ARG A 88 33.21 -1.26 -8.78
C ARG A 88 33.28 -0.09 -7.80
N HIS A 89 34.16 -0.18 -6.82
CA HIS A 89 34.46 0.97 -5.98
C HIS A 89 35.12 2.08 -6.82
N PRO A 90 34.67 3.34 -6.72
CA PRO A 90 35.30 4.46 -7.41
C PRO A 90 36.66 4.78 -6.79
N GLU A 91 37.61 5.22 -7.63
CA GLU A 91 38.84 5.83 -7.17
C GLU A 91 38.61 7.28 -6.70
N GLU A 92 39.58 7.87 -6.02
CA GLU A 92 39.48 9.25 -5.56
C GLU A 92 39.34 10.21 -6.75
N GLY A 93 38.37 11.13 -6.67
CA GLY A 93 38.05 12.06 -7.76
C GLY A 93 37.25 11.48 -8.91
N GLU A 94 36.99 10.16 -8.93
CA GLU A 94 36.19 9.52 -9.96
C GLU A 94 34.68 9.71 -9.71
N GLY A 95 33.91 9.80 -10.80
CA GLY A 95 32.46 9.67 -10.73
C GLY A 95 32.04 8.27 -10.25
N VAL A 96 30.95 8.21 -9.49
CA VAL A 96 30.44 6.92 -8.98
C VAL A 96 29.85 6.07 -10.13
N PRO A 97 30.35 4.83 -10.35
CA PRO A 97 29.86 3.94 -11.41
C PRO A 97 28.58 3.21 -10.95
N PHE A 98 27.47 3.94 -10.89
CA PHE A 98 26.17 3.42 -10.45
C PHE A 98 25.67 2.27 -11.33
N LYS A 99 25.10 1.24 -10.69
CA LYS A 99 24.31 0.17 -11.34
C LYS A 99 22.94 -0.07 -10.72
N GLY A 100 22.57 0.73 -9.72
CA GLY A 100 21.33 0.57 -8.98
C GLY A 100 21.39 1.05 -7.55
N SER A 101 20.43 0.61 -6.75
CA SER A 101 20.34 0.91 -5.32
C SER A 101 19.95 -0.35 -4.55
N MET A 102 20.46 -0.44 -3.32
CA MET A 102 20.00 -1.38 -2.31
C MET A 102 19.34 -0.57 -1.20
N MET A 103 18.13 -0.95 -0.84
CA MET A 103 17.36 -0.30 0.22
C MET A 103 16.78 -1.34 1.16
N ILE A 104 16.68 -1.02 2.44
CA ILE A 104 15.86 -1.78 3.39
C ILE A 104 14.70 -0.91 3.84
N TYR A 105 13.49 -1.33 3.43
CA TYR A 105 12.23 -0.69 3.79
C TYR A 105 11.51 -1.49 4.88
N THR A 106 10.79 -0.82 5.79
CA THR A 106 9.92 -1.49 6.77
C THR A 106 8.45 -1.36 6.40
N GLY A 107 7.68 -2.44 6.28
CA GLY A 107 6.26 -2.35 5.91
C GLY A 107 5.42 -3.52 6.43
N GLU A 108 4.14 -3.53 6.08
CA GLU A 108 3.22 -4.61 6.46
C GLU A 108 3.32 -5.81 5.50
N SER A 109 3.53 -5.52 4.21
CA SER A 109 3.64 -6.49 3.12
C SER A 109 4.58 -6.00 2.01
N ILE A 110 4.81 -6.87 1.02
CA ILE A 110 5.57 -6.52 -0.19
C ILE A 110 4.88 -5.38 -0.95
N GLU A 111 3.54 -5.39 -1.01
CA GLU A 111 2.72 -4.41 -1.71
C GLU A 111 2.84 -3.02 -1.07
N ASP A 112 2.75 -2.92 0.26
CA ASP A 112 2.97 -1.66 0.99
C ASP A 112 4.37 -1.08 0.71
N VAL A 113 5.41 -1.92 0.73
CA VAL A 113 6.77 -1.50 0.34
C VAL A 113 6.83 -1.06 -1.11
N ARG A 114 6.19 -1.79 -2.03
CA ARG A 114 6.13 -1.44 -3.44
C ARG A 114 5.45 -0.08 -3.65
N GLU A 115 4.34 0.19 -2.98
CA GLU A 115 3.65 1.48 -3.05
C GLU A 115 4.52 2.64 -2.57
N THR A 116 5.31 2.43 -1.51
CA THR A 116 6.26 3.42 -1.02
C THR A 116 7.38 3.66 -2.04
N LEU A 117 7.97 2.58 -2.58
CA LEU A 117 9.02 2.62 -3.58
C LEU A 117 8.57 3.34 -4.86
N MET A 118 7.35 3.08 -5.33
CA MET A 118 6.80 3.73 -6.54
C MET A 118 6.62 5.24 -6.38
N LYS A 119 6.66 5.77 -5.15
CA LYS A 119 6.59 7.22 -4.89
C LYS A 119 7.95 7.91 -5.03
N ASP A 120 9.04 7.16 -5.01
CA ASP A 120 10.41 7.68 -5.15
C ASP A 120 10.62 8.31 -6.53
N ILE A 121 11.37 9.41 -6.59
CA ILE A 121 11.67 10.07 -7.86
C ILE A 121 12.47 9.17 -8.81
N TYR A 122 13.35 8.30 -8.31
CA TYR A 122 14.04 7.34 -9.18
C TYR A 122 13.09 6.33 -9.84
N ALA A 123 12.01 5.93 -9.14
CA ALA A 123 10.98 5.10 -9.75
C ALA A 123 10.16 5.91 -10.78
N LYS A 124 9.68 7.10 -10.39
CA LYS A 124 8.82 7.95 -11.22
C LYS A 124 9.51 8.48 -12.48
N SER A 125 10.79 8.83 -12.39
CA SER A 125 11.56 9.35 -13.53
C SER A 125 12.08 8.22 -14.42
N GLY A 126 11.98 6.96 -14.01
CA GLY A 126 12.48 5.81 -14.76
C GLY A 126 13.98 5.58 -14.63
N VAL A 127 14.62 6.03 -13.55
CA VAL A 127 16.00 5.65 -13.22
C VAL A 127 16.07 4.17 -12.88
N TRP A 128 15.17 3.68 -12.03
CA TRP A 128 15.13 2.26 -11.68
C TRP A 128 14.42 1.41 -12.76
N ASP A 129 14.99 0.24 -13.02
CA ASP A 129 14.39 -0.83 -13.81
C ASP A 129 13.44 -1.64 -12.91
N LEU A 130 12.20 -1.17 -12.82
CA LEU A 130 11.16 -1.76 -11.95
C LEU A 130 10.72 -3.17 -12.40
N GLU A 131 11.01 -3.57 -13.63
CA GLU A 131 10.76 -4.92 -14.12
C GLU A 131 11.77 -5.92 -13.55
N LYS A 132 13.00 -5.46 -13.29
CA LYS A 132 14.07 -6.25 -12.67
C LYS A 132 14.22 -6.03 -11.17
N ALA A 133 13.41 -5.15 -10.59
CA ALA A 133 13.42 -4.87 -9.16
C ALA A 133 12.96 -6.09 -8.36
N GLN A 134 13.63 -6.33 -7.23
CA GLN A 134 13.27 -7.39 -6.28
C GLN A 134 12.90 -6.76 -4.94
N ILE A 135 11.83 -7.26 -4.32
CA ILE A 135 11.40 -6.91 -2.96
C ILE A 135 11.31 -8.21 -2.17
N ILE A 136 12.19 -8.41 -1.19
CA ILE A 136 12.42 -9.69 -0.53
C ILE A 136 12.21 -9.51 0.98
N PRO A 137 11.35 -10.32 1.64
CA PRO A 137 11.27 -10.34 3.10
C PRO A 137 12.65 -10.56 3.72
N PHE A 138 13.03 -9.69 4.65
CA PHE A 138 14.38 -9.67 5.21
C PHE A 138 14.32 -9.64 6.74
N ILE A 139 15.30 -10.26 7.38
CA ILE A 139 15.47 -10.25 8.83
C ILE A 139 16.93 -9.90 9.08
N SER A 140 17.19 -8.70 9.60
CA SER A 140 18.55 -8.31 9.98
C SER A 140 19.01 -9.12 11.19
N ALA A 141 20.08 -9.89 11.05
CA ALA A 141 20.77 -10.50 12.20
C ALA A 141 21.74 -9.52 12.87
N ILE A 142 22.41 -8.67 12.08
CA ILE A 142 23.37 -7.66 12.52
C ILE A 142 23.20 -6.43 11.62
N ARG A 143 23.25 -5.23 12.20
CA ARG A 143 23.30 -3.97 11.45
C ARG A 143 24.11 -2.93 12.21
N GLU A 144 25.33 -2.69 11.75
CA GLU A 144 26.22 -1.67 12.29
C GLU A 144 26.60 -0.67 11.18
N PRO A 145 26.64 0.63 11.47
CA PRO A 145 27.12 1.62 10.50
C PRO A 145 28.63 1.46 10.27
N LEU A 146 29.08 1.75 9.04
CA LEU A 146 30.50 1.94 8.79
C LEU A 146 30.99 3.16 9.57
N ALA A 147 32.14 3.06 10.23
CA ALA A 147 32.76 4.21 10.89
C ALA A 147 32.97 5.33 9.87
N LYS A 148 32.54 6.54 10.22
CA LYS A 148 32.84 7.73 9.41
C LYS A 148 34.29 8.11 9.69
N ASN A 149 35.15 7.94 8.68
CA ASN A 149 36.51 8.48 8.70
C ASN A 149 36.51 9.96 8.32
#